data_AF-A0A925I9G0-F1
#
_entry.id   AF-A0A925I9G0-F1
#
_cell.length_a   1.000
_cell.length_b   1.000
_cell.length_c   1.000
_cell.angle_alpha   90.00
_cell.angle_beta   90.00
_cell.angle_gamma   90.00
#
_symmetry.space_group_name_H-M   'P 1'
#
loop_
_entity.id
_entity.type
_entity.pdbx_description
1 polymer ?
#
loop_
_entity_poly.entity_id
_entity_poly.type
_entity_poly.pdbx_seq_one_letter_code
_entity_poly.pdbx_strand_id
1 'polypeptide(L)'
;IHAVIGTDVIEHIYSLDHFFAFIAEINTEMLTVFTTASNPHNFIKNRKLKKLQLQDELQGGDPSDSVLAGAEKNEAFIVLRRKIIEDNFPSFNHDEVIQLSQVTRGLNKPSILKAVNLLLTTGKMPEPDIHVTNTCNPLTGSWTERILPIKKYQEIYSSNGFYLQVHNGFYNNHAAGLKKYLNIILNIIVKIAGKYAAPFISLVGYKSR
;
A
#
# COMPACT_ATOMS: atom_id res chain seq x y z
N ILE A 1 -29.27 -2.13 0.49
CA ILE A 1 -27.91 -2.34 -0.05
C ILE A 1 -26.96 -1.82 1.02
N HIS A 2 -26.10 -2.68 1.58
CA HIS A 2 -25.02 -2.25 2.46
C HIS A 2 -23.76 -2.08 1.65
N ALA A 3 -23.02 -1.00 1.90
CA ALA A 3 -21.81 -0.69 1.17
C ALA A 3 -20.71 -0.16 2.10
N VAL A 4 -19.47 -0.57 1.80
CA VAL A 4 -18.26 0.04 2.36
C VAL A 4 -17.58 0.81 1.24
N ILE A 5 -17.42 2.11 1.43
CA ILE A 5 -16.85 3.01 0.43
C ILE A 5 -15.63 3.70 1.04
N GLY A 6 -14.49 3.64 0.36
CA GLY A 6 -13.26 4.28 0.81
C GLY A 6 -12.49 4.91 -0.34
N THR A 7 -11.95 6.09 -0.13
CA THR A 7 -11.14 6.80 -1.13
C THR A 7 -9.75 7.05 -0.56
N ASP A 8 -8.69 6.59 -1.22
CA ASP A 8 -7.31 6.82 -0.79
C ASP A 8 -7.01 6.15 0.57
N VAL A 9 -7.44 4.88 0.71
CA VAL A 9 -7.36 4.12 1.97
C VAL A 9 -6.80 2.71 1.74
N ILE A 10 -7.23 2.03 0.67
CA ILE A 10 -6.95 0.60 0.46
C ILE A 10 -5.45 0.31 0.30
N GLU A 11 -4.70 1.28 -0.24
CA GLU A 11 -3.25 1.25 -0.38
C GLU A 11 -2.50 1.34 0.94
N HIS A 12 -3.14 1.79 2.03
CA HIS A 12 -2.56 1.95 3.36
C HIS A 12 -2.89 0.79 4.30
N ILE A 13 -3.92 -0.01 4.00
CA ILE A 13 -4.35 -1.14 4.85
C ILE A 13 -3.28 -2.22 4.88
N TYR A 14 -2.83 -2.59 6.09
CA TYR A 14 -1.77 -3.57 6.32
C TYR A 14 -2.05 -4.91 5.60
N SER A 15 -3.12 -5.59 6.03
CA SER A 15 -3.57 -6.87 5.47
C SER A 15 -4.93 -6.70 4.80
N LEU A 16 -4.93 -6.69 3.47
CA LEU A 16 -6.18 -6.61 2.71
C LEU A 16 -6.99 -7.90 2.82
N ASP A 17 -6.33 -9.06 2.85
CA ASP A 17 -7.02 -10.33 3.05
C ASP A 17 -7.81 -10.33 4.36
N HIS A 18 -7.19 -9.93 5.48
CA HIS A 18 -7.91 -9.85 6.77
C HIS A 18 -9.03 -8.80 6.73
N PHE A 19 -8.79 -7.66 6.08
CA PHE A 19 -9.80 -6.62 5.93
C PHE A 19 -11.04 -7.09 5.15
N PHE A 20 -10.86 -7.78 4.02
CA PHE A 20 -11.98 -8.29 3.23
C PHE A 20 -12.64 -9.51 3.89
N ALA A 21 -11.89 -10.38 4.58
CA ALA A 21 -12.45 -11.45 5.39
C ALA A 21 -13.42 -10.87 6.44
N PHE A 22 -12.98 -9.84 7.16
CA PHE A 22 -13.82 -9.16 8.16
C PHE A 22 -15.06 -8.51 7.56
N ILE A 23 -14.96 -7.89 6.37
CA ILE A 23 -16.15 -7.37 5.67
C ILE A 23 -17.13 -8.50 5.33
N ALA A 24 -16.64 -9.65 4.84
CA ALA A 24 -17.47 -10.80 4.50
C ALA A 24 -18.15 -11.41 5.74
N GLU A 25 -17.46 -11.45 6.88
CA GLU A 25 -18.03 -11.87 8.17
C GLU A 25 -19.20 -10.99 8.62
N ILE A 26 -19.10 -9.68 8.42
CA ILE A 26 -20.19 -8.74 8.72
C ILE A 26 -21.37 -8.96 7.77
N ASN A 27 -21.10 -9.03 6.46
CA ASN A 27 -22.12 -9.23 5.45
C ASN A 27 -21.50 -9.73 4.13
N THR A 28 -21.84 -10.97 3.76
CA THR A 28 -21.38 -11.58 2.49
C THR A 28 -21.95 -10.91 1.24
N GLU A 29 -23.03 -10.12 1.37
CA GLU A 29 -23.63 -9.33 0.28
C GLU A 29 -23.13 -7.87 0.25
N MET A 30 -22.07 -7.54 1.00
CA MET A 30 -21.55 -6.17 1.05
C MET A 30 -21.03 -5.73 -0.32
N LEU A 31 -21.47 -4.56 -0.79
CA LEU A 31 -20.84 -3.88 -1.92
C LEU A 31 -19.58 -3.16 -1.40
N THR A 32 -18.42 -3.40 -1.99
CA THR A 32 -17.21 -2.63 -1.65
C THR A 32 -16.84 -1.70 -2.79
N VAL A 33 -16.52 -0.45 -2.48
CA VAL A 33 -16.08 0.54 -3.48
C VAL A 33 -14.86 1.26 -2.94
N PHE A 34 -13.70 0.97 -3.53
CA PHE A 34 -12.46 1.63 -3.16
C PHE A 34 -11.86 2.37 -4.35
N THR A 35 -11.32 3.57 -4.13
CA THR A 35 -10.48 4.24 -5.13
C THR A 35 -9.06 4.38 -4.61
N THR A 36 -8.07 4.12 -5.46
CA THR A 36 -6.65 4.25 -5.11
C THR A 36 -5.88 5.00 -6.19
N ALA A 37 -5.07 5.98 -5.77
CA ALA A 37 -4.13 6.67 -6.65
C ALA A 37 -2.90 5.81 -6.97
N SER A 38 -2.69 4.72 -6.22
CA SER A 38 -1.63 3.72 -6.40
C SER A 38 -1.86 2.79 -7.59
N ASN A 39 -2.15 3.37 -8.75
CA ASN A 39 -2.34 2.67 -10.01
C ASN A 39 -1.00 2.07 -10.51
N PRO A 40 -0.86 0.73 -10.56
CA PRO A 40 0.41 0.08 -10.93
C PRO A 40 0.80 0.31 -12.40
N HIS A 41 -0.17 0.64 -13.26
CA HIS A 41 0.04 0.77 -14.71
C HIS A 41 0.40 2.21 -15.15
N ASN A 42 0.09 3.21 -14.34
CA ASN A 42 0.43 4.60 -14.67
C ASN A 42 1.89 4.89 -14.27
N PHE A 43 2.77 4.91 -15.26
CA PHE A 43 4.22 5.05 -15.05
C PHE A 43 4.61 6.32 -14.26
N ILE A 44 3.99 7.45 -14.56
CA ILE A 44 4.29 8.74 -13.92
C ILE A 44 3.92 8.67 -12.43
N LYS A 45 2.72 8.17 -12.13
CA LYS A 45 2.27 7.96 -10.76
C LYS A 45 3.18 6.99 -10.03
N ASN A 46 3.44 5.82 -10.61
CA ASN A 46 4.27 4.79 -10.02
C ASN A 46 5.68 5.32 -9.67
N ARG A 47 6.32 6.09 -10.58
CA ARG A 47 7.61 6.74 -10.29
C ARG A 47 7.54 7.69 -9.09
N LYS A 48 6.48 8.50 -8.97
CA LYS A 48 6.29 9.42 -7.84
C LYS A 48 6.13 8.63 -6.53
N LEU A 49 5.29 7.59 -6.52
CA LEU A 49 5.04 6.77 -5.33
C LEU A 49 6.29 6.02 -4.87
N LYS A 50 7.06 5.45 -5.80
CA LYS A 50 8.35 4.81 -5.47
C LYS A 50 9.34 5.77 -4.81
N LYS A 51 9.35 7.05 -5.22
CA LYS A 51 10.18 8.07 -4.57
C LYS A 51 9.73 8.31 -3.12
N LEU A 52 8.43 8.44 -2.88
CA LEU A 52 7.87 8.59 -1.53
C LEU A 52 8.19 7.38 -0.65
N GLN A 53 8.02 6.18 -1.18
CA GLN A 53 8.35 4.94 -0.48
C GLN A 53 9.82 4.87 -0.07
N LEU A 54 10.75 5.21 -0.98
CA LEU A 54 12.18 5.25 -0.67
C LEU A 54 12.54 6.36 0.33
N GLN A 55 11.82 7.48 0.29
CA GLN A 55 11.99 8.56 1.27
C GLN A 55 11.61 8.07 2.67
N ASP A 56 10.39 7.54 2.87
CA ASP A 56 9.96 7.02 4.18
C ASP A 56 10.86 5.88 4.68
N GLU A 57 11.30 5.02 3.75
CA GLU A 57 12.11 3.86 4.06
C GLU A 57 13.53 4.21 4.53
N LEU A 58 14.18 5.19 3.88
CA LEU A 58 15.61 5.48 4.06
C LEU A 58 15.91 6.77 4.81
N GLN A 59 15.01 7.75 4.73
CA GLN A 59 15.20 9.09 5.30
C GLN A 59 14.19 9.39 6.40
N GLY A 60 12.96 8.88 6.26
CA GLY A 60 11.83 9.24 7.11
C GLY A 60 11.11 10.49 6.59
N GLY A 61 10.21 11.03 7.41
CA GLY A 61 9.43 12.22 7.11
C GLY A 61 9.89 13.42 7.94
N ASP A 62 10.05 14.58 7.32
CA ASP A 62 10.31 15.84 8.01
C ASP A 62 9.05 16.72 7.96
N PRO A 63 8.60 17.34 9.06
CA PRO A 63 7.44 18.23 9.07
C PRO A 63 7.54 19.40 8.08
N SER A 64 8.75 19.76 7.64
CA SER A 64 8.99 20.78 6.62
C SER A 64 8.66 20.33 5.18
N ASP A 65 8.57 19.01 4.93
CA ASP A 65 8.11 18.43 3.67
C ASP A 65 6.57 18.43 3.61
N SER A 66 6.06 19.63 3.38
CA SER A 66 4.66 20.11 3.39
C SER A 66 3.61 19.41 2.51
N VAL A 67 3.76 18.12 2.18
CA VAL A 67 2.76 17.41 1.34
C VAL A 67 2.12 16.23 2.07
N LEU A 68 2.82 15.51 2.95
CA LEU A 68 2.28 14.32 3.66
C LEU A 68 2.93 14.05 5.03
N ALA A 69 3.92 14.85 5.46
CA ALA A 69 4.54 14.65 6.77
C ALA A 69 3.57 15.03 7.89
N GLY A 70 3.43 14.15 8.89
CA GLY A 70 2.70 14.46 10.12
C GLY A 70 3.34 15.63 10.87
N ALA A 71 2.72 16.03 11.99
CA ALA A 71 3.22 17.13 12.81
C ALA A 71 4.64 16.89 13.40
N GLU A 72 5.10 15.65 13.39
CA GLU A 72 6.38 15.23 13.95
C GLU A 72 7.28 14.57 12.91
N LYS A 73 8.59 14.69 13.13
CA LYS A 73 9.60 14.02 12.33
C LYS A 73 9.44 12.51 12.48
N ASN A 74 9.11 11.84 11.38
CA ASN A 74 9.05 10.39 11.33
C ASN A 74 10.44 9.85 11.03
N GLU A 75 10.92 8.94 11.88
CA GLU A 75 12.17 8.24 11.64
C GLU A 75 12.05 7.29 10.44
N ALA A 76 13.16 7.07 9.73
CA ALA A 76 13.22 6.14 8.60
C ALA A 76 12.75 4.74 9.02
N PHE A 77 11.91 4.11 8.20
CA PHE A 77 11.31 2.82 8.59
C PHE A 77 12.35 1.72 8.77
N ILE A 78 13.46 1.74 8.03
CA ILE A 78 14.55 0.80 8.25
C ILE A 78 15.19 0.93 9.64
N VAL A 79 15.29 2.15 10.17
CA VAL A 79 15.83 2.43 11.50
C VAL A 79 14.86 1.97 12.58
N LEU A 80 13.56 2.22 12.39
CA LEU A 80 12.51 1.72 13.28
C LEU A 80 12.55 0.18 13.37
N ARG A 81 12.74 -0.52 12.25
CA ARG A 81 12.88 -1.99 12.26
C ARG A 81 14.11 -2.46 13.01
N ARG A 82 15.27 -1.79 12.85
CA ARG A 82 16.49 -2.12 13.62
C ARG A 82 16.23 -2.03 15.12
N LYS A 83 15.67 -0.90 15.58
CA LYS A 83 15.32 -0.71 17.00
C LYS A 83 14.39 -1.81 17.51
N ILE A 84 13.33 -2.13 16.76
CA ILE A 84 12.41 -3.23 17.13
C ILE A 84 13.18 -4.55 17.29
N ILE A 85 14.13 -4.86 16.41
CA ILE A 85 14.91 -6.10 16.47
C ILE A 85 15.87 -6.07 17.66
N GLU A 86 16.65 -4.99 17.82
CA GLU A 86 17.62 -4.82 18.91
C GLU A 86 16.95 -4.91 20.29
N ASP A 87 15.81 -4.24 20.46
CA ASP A 87 15.06 -4.19 21.72
C ASP A 87 14.48 -5.56 22.12
N ASN A 88 14.15 -6.42 21.14
CA ASN A 88 13.46 -7.69 21.40
C ASN A 88 14.39 -8.90 21.28
N PHE A 89 15.55 -8.77 20.64
CA PHE A 89 16.49 -9.85 20.37
C PHE A 89 17.95 -9.38 20.56
N PRO A 90 18.36 -9.07 21.81
CA PRO A 90 19.66 -8.47 22.10
C PRO A 90 20.87 -9.39 21.83
N SER A 91 20.63 -10.67 21.54
CA SER A 91 21.69 -11.63 21.19
C SER A 91 22.22 -11.47 19.76
N PHE A 92 21.49 -10.79 18.88
CA PHE A 92 21.96 -10.57 17.52
C PHE A 92 23.07 -9.52 17.48
N ASN A 93 24.06 -9.78 16.63
CA ASN A 93 25.10 -8.81 16.33
C ASN A 93 24.61 -7.74 15.34
N HIS A 94 25.44 -6.72 15.12
CA HIS A 94 25.09 -5.58 14.28
C HIS A 94 24.73 -5.95 12.82
N ASP A 95 25.47 -6.89 12.22
CA ASP A 95 25.25 -7.30 10.83
C ASP A 95 23.95 -8.10 10.69
N GLU A 96 23.64 -8.96 11.65
CA GLU A 96 22.37 -9.70 11.72
C GLU A 96 21.18 -8.74 11.83
N VAL A 97 21.27 -7.72 12.67
CA VAL A 97 20.23 -6.67 12.81
C VAL A 97 20.03 -5.92 11.50
N ILE A 98 21.12 -5.55 10.80
CA ILE A 98 21.04 -4.89 9.49
C ILE A 98 20.34 -5.77 8.47
N GLN A 99 20.74 -7.05 8.38
CA GLN A 99 20.16 -7.98 7.42
C GLN A 99 18.68 -8.21 7.71
N LEU A 100 18.31 -8.41 8.98
CA LEU A 100 16.93 -8.60 9.40
C LEU A 100 16.08 -7.37 9.12
N SER A 101 16.59 -6.15 9.35
CA SER A 101 15.83 -4.93 9.09
C SER A 101 15.56 -4.69 7.60
N GLN A 102 16.40 -5.23 6.71
CA GLN A 102 16.20 -5.22 5.26
C GLN A 102 15.17 -6.25 4.81
N VAL A 103 15.31 -7.52 5.22
CA VAL A 103 14.40 -8.59 4.76
C VAL A 103 13.00 -8.49 5.37
N THR A 104 12.84 -7.79 6.49
CA THR A 104 11.54 -7.51 7.11
C THR A 104 10.87 -6.22 6.62
N ARG A 105 11.37 -5.62 5.53
CA ARG A 105 10.68 -4.50 4.87
C ARG A 105 9.23 -4.88 4.55
N GLY A 106 8.31 -3.96 4.81
CA GLY A 106 6.87 -4.17 4.59
C GLY A 106 6.15 -4.88 5.75
N LEU A 107 6.86 -5.35 6.78
CA LEU A 107 6.26 -5.95 7.96
C LEU A 107 6.00 -4.91 9.06
N ASN A 108 4.87 -5.04 9.75
CA ASN A 108 4.61 -4.34 11.00
C ASN A 108 5.29 -5.03 12.18
N LYS A 109 5.36 -4.37 13.35
CA LYS A 109 6.06 -4.87 14.55
C LYS A 109 5.64 -6.30 14.93
N PRO A 110 4.34 -6.64 15.09
CA PRO A 110 3.95 -8.03 15.36
C PRO A 110 4.49 -9.04 14.33
N SER A 111 4.46 -8.69 13.05
CA SER A 111 4.93 -9.56 11.98
C SER A 111 6.45 -9.67 11.92
N ILE A 112 7.18 -8.59 12.24
CA ILE A 112 8.64 -8.61 12.42
C ILE A 112 9.03 -9.58 13.52
N LEU A 113 8.43 -9.44 14.71
CA LEU A 113 8.71 -10.31 15.85
C LEU A 113 8.41 -11.77 15.50
N LYS A 114 7.30 -12.04 14.81
CA LYS A 114 6.95 -13.38 14.33
C LYS A 114 7.98 -13.93 13.34
N ALA A 115 8.42 -13.13 12.37
CA ALA A 115 9.39 -13.53 11.36
C ALA A 115 10.76 -13.85 11.97
N VAL A 116 11.22 -13.03 12.92
CA VAL A 116 12.50 -13.24 13.62
C VAL A 116 12.45 -14.47 14.54
N ASN A 117 11.34 -14.68 15.25
CA ASN A 117 11.15 -15.92 16.03
C ASN A 117 11.12 -17.17 15.13
N LEU A 118 10.57 -17.07 13.92
CA LEU A 118 10.60 -18.17 12.96
C LEU A 118 12.04 -18.49 12.51
N LEU A 119 12.86 -17.47 12.28
CA LEU A 119 14.29 -17.66 12.02
C LEU A 119 14.98 -18.40 13.18
N LEU A 120 14.76 -17.96 14.42
CA LEU A 120 15.39 -18.59 15.59
C LEU A 120 14.99 -20.06 15.75
N THR A 121 13.77 -20.42 15.37
CA THR A 121 13.25 -21.79 15.51
C THR A 121 13.58 -22.69 14.32
N THR A 122 13.71 -22.13 13.11
CA THR A 122 13.85 -22.93 11.86
C THR A 122 15.20 -22.75 11.17
N GLY A 123 15.98 -21.73 11.55
CA GLY A 123 17.18 -21.31 10.84
C GLY A 123 16.94 -20.66 9.47
N LYS A 124 15.67 -20.44 9.07
CA LYS A 124 15.33 -19.87 7.76
C LYS A 124 15.09 -18.37 7.86
N MET A 125 15.76 -17.62 6.99
CA MET A 125 15.55 -16.18 6.86
C MET A 125 14.14 -15.86 6.33
N PRO A 126 13.53 -14.75 6.79
CA PRO A 126 12.31 -14.24 6.20
C PRO A 126 12.50 -13.92 4.71
N GLU A 127 11.52 -14.26 3.88
CA GLU A 127 11.51 -13.85 2.48
C GLU A 127 11.03 -12.40 2.36
N PRO A 128 11.73 -11.54 1.62
CA PRO A 128 11.32 -10.15 1.43
C PRO A 128 10.06 -10.06 0.55
N ASP A 129 9.31 -8.95 0.69
CA ASP A 129 8.20 -8.64 -0.22
C ASP A 129 8.69 -8.51 -1.68
N ILE A 130 7.86 -8.95 -2.60
CA ILE A 130 8.13 -9.05 -4.05
C ILE A 130 8.29 -7.65 -4.68
N HIS A 131 7.66 -6.62 -4.12
CA HIS A 131 7.74 -5.28 -4.70
C HIS A 131 8.96 -4.49 -4.19
N VAL A 132 9.83 -4.11 -5.13
CA VAL A 132 11.17 -3.52 -4.91
C VAL A 132 11.20 -2.37 -3.87
N THR A 133 10.16 -1.55 -3.83
CA THR A 133 10.13 -0.33 -3.00
C THR A 133 8.96 -0.25 -2.04
N ASN A 134 7.99 -1.17 -2.05
CA ASN A 134 6.86 -1.05 -1.11
C ASN A 134 7.40 -1.09 0.32
N THR A 135 6.91 -0.19 1.17
CA THR A 135 7.33 -0.14 2.57
C THR A 135 6.15 0.18 3.47
N CYS A 136 6.23 -0.30 4.70
CA CYS A 136 5.22 -0.18 5.72
C CYS A 136 5.86 0.44 6.96
N ASN A 137 5.14 1.37 7.58
CA ASN A 137 5.51 1.87 8.90
C ASN A 137 5.45 0.71 9.90
N PRO A 138 6.57 0.32 10.54
CA PRO A 138 6.60 -0.83 11.43
C PRO A 138 5.72 -0.67 12.66
N LEU A 139 5.50 0.57 13.11
CA LEU A 139 4.75 0.86 14.33
C LEU A 139 3.25 0.88 14.09
N THR A 140 2.80 1.47 12.98
CA THR A 140 1.37 1.65 12.71
C THR A 140 0.79 0.57 11.80
N GLY A 141 1.62 -0.13 11.03
CA GLY A 141 1.17 -1.05 10.00
C GLY A 141 0.60 -0.35 8.74
N SER A 142 0.71 0.97 8.65
CA SER A 142 0.29 1.71 7.46
C SER A 142 1.34 1.60 6.36
N TRP A 143 0.92 1.24 5.15
CA TRP A 143 1.79 1.27 3.98
C TRP A 143 1.96 2.68 3.41
N THR A 144 3.16 2.98 2.91
CA THR A 144 3.39 4.16 2.07
C THR A 144 2.91 3.85 0.65
N GLU A 145 1.65 4.19 0.36
CA GLU A 145 1.10 4.15 -1.00
C GLU A 145 1.37 2.79 -1.69
N ARG A 146 0.92 1.69 -1.08
CA ARG A 146 1.31 0.35 -1.55
C ARG A 146 0.88 0.14 -2.99
N ILE A 147 1.85 -0.13 -3.85
CA ILE A 147 1.59 -0.45 -5.26
C ILE A 147 1.33 -1.95 -5.35
N LEU A 148 0.11 -2.32 -5.72
CA LEU A 148 -0.30 -3.71 -5.96
C LEU A 148 -0.71 -3.92 -7.42
N PRO A 149 -0.30 -5.03 -8.06
CA PRO A 149 -0.86 -5.44 -9.35
C PRO A 149 -2.38 -5.67 -9.25
N ILE A 150 -3.12 -5.33 -10.31
CA ILE A 150 -4.57 -5.58 -10.38
C ILE A 150 -4.90 -7.06 -10.13
N LYS A 151 -4.08 -7.98 -10.66
CA LYS A 151 -4.25 -9.42 -10.43
C LYS A 151 -4.23 -9.78 -8.93
N LYS A 152 -3.38 -9.13 -8.14
CA LYS A 152 -3.31 -9.38 -6.70
C LYS A 152 -4.58 -8.90 -5.99
N TYR A 153 -5.13 -7.75 -6.38
CA TYR A 153 -6.44 -7.32 -5.89
C TYR A 153 -7.54 -8.33 -6.26
N GLN A 154 -7.55 -8.86 -7.48
CA GLN A 154 -8.51 -9.87 -7.90
C GLN A 154 -8.41 -11.15 -7.06
N GLU A 155 -7.19 -11.63 -6.81
CA GLU A 155 -6.92 -12.78 -5.95
C GLU A 155 -7.47 -12.54 -4.53
N ILE A 156 -7.15 -11.40 -3.91
CA ILE A 156 -7.62 -11.04 -2.56
C ILE A 156 -9.14 -10.93 -2.48
N TYR A 157 -9.79 -10.31 -3.47
CA TYR A 157 -11.24 -10.22 -3.48
C TYR A 157 -11.87 -11.62 -3.60
N SER A 158 -11.37 -12.42 -4.55
CA SER A 158 -11.91 -13.76 -4.82
C SER A 158 -11.71 -14.74 -3.66
N SER A 159 -10.56 -14.70 -2.98
CA SER A 159 -10.29 -15.53 -1.79
C SER A 159 -11.24 -15.21 -0.63
N ASN A 160 -11.81 -14.01 -0.61
CA ASN A 160 -12.73 -13.52 0.41
C ASN A 160 -14.20 -13.50 -0.06
N GLY A 161 -14.53 -14.23 -1.13
CA GLY A 161 -15.91 -14.37 -1.59
C GLY A 161 -16.42 -13.19 -2.42
N PHE A 162 -15.56 -12.28 -2.86
CA PHE A 162 -15.93 -11.14 -3.71
C PHE A 162 -15.44 -11.27 -5.15
N TYR A 163 -16.29 -10.87 -6.10
CA TYR A 163 -15.93 -10.63 -7.48
C TYR A 163 -15.53 -9.16 -7.66
N LEU A 164 -14.34 -8.91 -8.20
CA LEU A 164 -13.80 -7.56 -8.39
C LEU A 164 -13.97 -7.05 -9.83
N GLN A 165 -14.61 -5.89 -9.97
CA GLN A 165 -14.56 -5.06 -11.16
C GLN A 165 -13.60 -3.89 -10.96
N VAL A 166 -12.81 -3.58 -12.00
CA VAL A 166 -11.86 -2.46 -11.96
C VAL A 166 -12.24 -1.44 -13.02
N HIS A 167 -12.35 -0.18 -12.62
CA HIS A 167 -12.66 0.94 -13.49
C HIS A 167 -11.54 1.97 -13.51
N ASN A 168 -11.38 2.64 -14.65
CA ASN A 168 -10.41 3.73 -14.79
C ASN A 168 -10.99 5.01 -14.17
N GLY A 169 -10.20 5.66 -13.32
CA GLY A 169 -10.50 6.99 -12.84
C GLY A 169 -10.39 8.06 -13.93
N PHE A 170 -10.84 9.26 -13.61
CA PHE A 170 -10.87 10.39 -14.53
C PHE A 170 -10.32 11.66 -13.86
N TYR A 171 -9.87 12.61 -14.67
CA TYR A 171 -9.42 13.92 -14.21
C TYR A 171 -10.63 14.84 -13.98
N ASN A 172 -10.60 15.67 -12.94
CA ASN A 172 -11.73 16.51 -12.56
C ASN A 172 -12.02 17.63 -13.60
N ASN A 173 -13.13 17.54 -14.31
CA ASN A 173 -13.55 18.51 -15.33
C ASN A 173 -14.18 19.80 -14.78
N HIS A 174 -14.38 19.89 -13.45
CA HIS A 174 -14.91 21.07 -12.77
C HIS A 174 -13.83 22.03 -12.26
N ALA A 175 -12.56 21.79 -12.60
CA ALA A 175 -11.46 22.70 -12.26
C ALA A 175 -11.64 24.06 -12.97
N ALA A 176 -11.30 25.16 -12.28
CA ALA A 176 -11.34 26.50 -12.87
C ALA A 176 -10.13 26.76 -13.80
N GLY A 177 -10.34 27.62 -14.81
CA GLY A 177 -9.29 28.13 -15.69
C GLY A 177 -8.66 27.09 -16.64
N LEU A 178 -7.39 27.29 -16.99
CA LEU A 178 -6.65 26.46 -17.96
C LEU A 178 -6.58 24.97 -17.57
N LYS A 179 -6.68 24.66 -16.27
CA LYS A 179 -6.71 23.28 -15.76
C LYS A 179 -7.91 22.48 -16.30
N LYS A 180 -9.03 23.14 -16.60
CA LYS A 180 -10.20 22.49 -17.20
C LYS A 180 -9.86 21.86 -18.54
N TYR A 181 -9.23 22.64 -19.43
CA TYR A 181 -8.89 22.19 -20.78
C TYR A 181 -7.86 21.07 -20.76
N LEU A 182 -6.86 21.17 -19.88
CA LEU A 182 -5.89 20.10 -19.65
C LEU A 182 -6.58 18.81 -19.18
N ASN A 183 -7.50 18.88 -18.22
CA ASN A 183 -8.21 17.71 -17.71
C ASN A 183 -9.13 17.07 -18.76
N ILE A 184 -9.74 17.87 -19.66
CA ILE A 184 -10.50 17.35 -20.80
C ILE A 184 -9.59 16.55 -21.73
N ILE A 185 -8.43 17.09 -22.10
CA ILE A 185 -7.45 16.39 -22.95
C ILE A 185 -6.98 15.10 -22.27
N LEU A 186 -6.61 15.17 -20.99
CA LEU A 186 -6.19 14.01 -20.22
C LEU A 186 -7.30 12.94 -20.15
N ASN A 187 -8.56 13.33 -20.03
CA ASN A 187 -9.69 12.39 -20.06
C ASN A 187 -9.92 11.74 -21.43
N ILE A 188 -9.64 12.43 -22.54
CA ILE A 188 -9.62 11.81 -23.87
C ILE A 188 -8.52 10.75 -23.92
N ILE A 189 -7.32 11.07 -23.40
CA ILE A 189 -6.22 10.11 -23.33
C ILE A 189 -6.60 8.90 -22.47
N VAL A 190 -7.27 9.10 -21.33
CA VAL A 190 -7.78 8.00 -20.50
C VAL A 190 -8.74 7.10 -21.27
N LYS A 191 -9.62 7.65 -22.12
CA LYS A 191 -10.52 6.83 -22.95
C LYS A 191 -9.77 5.94 -23.93
N ILE A 192 -8.62 6.38 -24.45
CA ILE A 192 -7.82 5.66 -25.44
C ILE A 192 -6.85 4.69 -24.76
N ALA A 193 -6.06 5.17 -23.80
CA ALA A 193 -5.00 4.42 -23.14
C ALA A 193 -5.47 3.68 -21.87
N GLY A 194 -6.70 3.91 -21.42
CA GLY A 194 -7.28 3.26 -20.24
C GLY A 194 -6.44 3.47 -18.98
N LYS A 195 -6.19 2.37 -18.27
CA LYS A 195 -5.47 2.33 -16.99
C LYS A 195 -4.05 2.90 -17.04
N TYR A 196 -3.42 2.96 -18.21
CA TYR A 196 -2.06 3.52 -18.35
C TYR A 196 -2.04 5.04 -18.20
N ALA A 197 -3.17 5.72 -18.49
CA ALA A 197 -3.32 7.16 -18.33
C ALA A 197 -4.25 7.55 -17.17
N ALA A 198 -4.99 6.60 -16.59
CA ALA A 198 -5.91 6.87 -15.50
C ALA A 198 -5.18 7.41 -14.24
N PRO A 199 -5.66 8.51 -13.61
CA PRO A 199 -5.01 9.12 -12.45
C PRO A 199 -5.19 8.31 -11.16
N PHE A 200 -6.21 7.45 -11.13
CA PHE A 200 -6.54 6.49 -10.07
C PHE A 200 -7.30 5.32 -10.72
N ILE A 201 -7.51 4.24 -9.97
CA ILE A 201 -8.41 3.14 -10.33
C ILE A 201 -9.49 2.98 -9.26
N SER A 202 -10.68 2.58 -9.68
CA SER A 202 -11.76 2.19 -8.77
C SER A 202 -11.88 0.67 -8.74
N LEU A 203 -11.97 0.11 -7.55
CA LEU A 203 -12.10 -1.30 -7.23
C LEU A 203 -13.50 -1.49 -6.67
N VAL A 204 -14.37 -2.18 -7.41
CA VAL A 204 -15.76 -2.43 -7.02
C VAL A 204 -15.96 -3.92 -6.79
N GLY A 205 -16.16 -4.31 -5.54
CA GLY A 205 -16.40 -5.69 -5.14
C GLY A 205 -17.88 -5.99 -4.99
N TYR A 206 -18.29 -7.11 -5.57
CA TYR A 206 -19.62 -7.69 -5.44
C TYR A 206 -19.51 -9.07 -4.82
N LYS A 207 -20.60 -9.62 -4.29
CA LYS A 207 -20.63 -11.04 -3.92
C LYS A 207 -20.30 -11.92 -5.13
N SER A 208 -19.43 -12.91 -4.92
CA SER A 208 -19.17 -13.96 -5.91
C SER A 208 -20.39 -14.84 -6.10
N ARG A 209 -20.75 -15.13 -7.35
CA ARG A 209 -21.84 -16.04 -7.68
C ARG A 209 -21.50 -17.49 -7.34
#